data_AF-A0AA40LT20-F1
#
_entry.id   AF-A0AA40LT20-F1
#
_cell.length_a   1.000
_cell.length_b   1.000
_cell.length_c   1.000
_cell.angle_alpha   90.00
_cell.angle_beta   90.00
_cell.angle_gamma   90.00
#
_symmetry.space_group_name_H-M   'P 1'
#
loop_
_entity.id
_entity.type
_entity.pdbx_description
1 polymer ?
#
loop_
_entity_poly.entity_id
_entity_poly.type
_entity_poly.pdbx_seq_one_letter_code
_entity_poly.pdbx_strand_id
1 'polypeptide(L)'
;MSLEDPFFVVRGEVQKAVNTARGLYQRWCELLQEGAAVGREELDWTTNELRNGLRSIEWDLEDLEETIDILEVEANPGKFKLPAGDLQERKVFVEQMREAVQEMKDHMVSPAAIAFMERNNREMLTGKPTAQKPSSDLLDASVVSVTSRYIEEQQATQQLIMDQQDQQLELVSGSIRVLKHMSGRVGEELDEQGIMLDTFAHEMDHTQSRMDGVLRKMAKVSHMTSEPPTVVCNCGAVGGASPGSHPALLSLILALPGGWSLKLGEL
;
A
#
# COMPACT_ATOMS: atom_id res chain seq x y z
N MET A 1 12.14 15.06 21.63
CA MET A 1 13.00 14.03 20.99
C MET A 1 12.76 14.17 19.50
N SER A 2 13.79 14.32 18.67
CA SER A 2 13.61 14.28 17.22
C SER A 2 13.18 12.86 16.86
N LEU A 3 12.02 12.71 16.23
CA LEU A 3 11.59 11.45 15.63
C LEU A 3 12.68 10.98 14.67
N GLU A 4 13.16 9.76 14.86
CA GLU A 4 14.06 9.09 13.93
C GLU A 4 13.35 8.96 12.58
N ASP A 5 14.02 9.35 11.50
CA ASP A 5 13.40 9.42 10.19
C ASP A 5 13.13 7.99 9.69
N PRO A 6 11.85 7.62 9.44
CA PRO A 6 11.47 6.27 9.08
C PRO A 6 12.12 5.78 7.80
N PHE A 7 12.57 6.69 6.93
CA PHE A 7 13.28 6.34 5.70
C PHE A 7 14.50 5.46 5.97
N PHE A 8 15.29 5.75 7.01
CA PHE A 8 16.53 5.00 7.27
C PHE A 8 16.29 3.59 7.77
N VAL A 9 15.15 3.34 8.44
CA VAL A 9 14.73 2.00 8.85
C VAL A 9 14.39 1.18 7.61
N VAL A 10 13.49 1.70 6.76
CA VAL A 10 13.06 1.03 5.53
C VAL A 10 14.24 0.84 4.56
N ARG A 11 15.12 1.84 4.46
CA ARG A 11 16.39 1.72 3.69
C ARG A 11 17.19 0.49 4.11
N GLY A 12 17.35 0.27 5.41
CA GLY A 12 18.07 -0.89 5.95
C GLY A 12 17.40 -2.21 5.59
N GLU A 13 16.07 -2.25 5.65
CA GLU A 13 15.26 -3.43 5.31
C GLU A 13 15.33 -3.76 3.82
N VAL A 14 15.13 -2.77 2.95
CA VAL A 14 15.28 -2.89 1.49
C VAL A 14 16.69 -3.35 1.12
N GLN A 15 17.73 -2.76 1.72
CA GLN A 15 19.11 -3.16 1.44
C GLN A 15 19.36 -4.63 1.82
N LYS A 16 18.81 -5.08 2.95
CA LYS A 16 18.89 -6.48 3.39
C LYS A 16 18.11 -7.41 2.47
N ALA A 17 16.92 -7.02 2.02
CA ALA A 17 16.11 -7.79 1.09
C ALA A 17 16.82 -7.94 -0.26
N VAL A 18 17.39 -6.87 -0.82
CA VAL A 18 18.19 -6.91 -2.06
C VAL A 18 19.41 -7.82 -1.91
N ASN A 19 20.12 -7.77 -0.79
CA ASN A 19 21.26 -8.68 -0.55
C ASN A 19 20.83 -10.15 -0.48
N THR A 20 19.66 -10.42 0.10
CA THR A 20 19.09 -11.77 0.14
C THR A 20 18.70 -12.24 -1.27
N ALA A 21 18.04 -11.38 -2.05
CA ALA A 21 17.70 -11.64 -3.45
C ALA A 21 18.95 -11.88 -4.31
N ARG A 22 20.03 -11.13 -4.10
CA ARG A 22 21.32 -11.37 -4.78
C ARG A 22 21.89 -12.75 -4.48
N GLY A 23 21.78 -13.23 -3.24
CA GLY A 23 22.18 -14.59 -2.87
C GLY A 23 21.36 -15.66 -3.59
N LEU A 24 20.03 -15.50 -3.62
CA LEU A 24 19.13 -16.38 -4.37
C LEU A 24 19.43 -16.35 -5.88
N TYR A 25 19.70 -15.17 -6.44
CA TYR A 25 20.06 -14.98 -7.83
C TYR A 25 21.38 -15.66 -8.21
N GLN A 26 22.40 -15.60 -7.34
CA GLN A 26 23.65 -16.33 -7.55
C GLN A 26 23.40 -17.84 -7.57
N ARG A 27 22.64 -18.37 -6.60
CA ARG A 27 22.28 -19.80 -6.58
C ARG A 27 21.48 -20.20 -7.81
N TRP A 28 20.55 -19.36 -8.24
CA TRP A 28 19.77 -19.58 -9.46
C TRP A 28 20.67 -19.66 -10.71
N CYS A 29 21.66 -18.77 -10.84
CA CYS A 29 22.63 -18.80 -11.94
C CYS A 29 23.50 -20.07 -11.93
N GLU A 30 23.85 -20.60 -10.76
CA GLU A 30 24.56 -21.88 -10.62
C GLU A 30 23.68 -23.05 -11.07
N LEU A 31 22.42 -23.07 -10.64
CA LEU A 31 21.44 -24.10 -11.01
C LEU A 31 21.11 -24.10 -12.50
N LEU A 32 21.24 -22.97 -13.20
CA LEU A 32 21.17 -22.91 -14.66
C LEU A 32 22.39 -23.54 -15.36
N GLN A 33 23.49 -23.75 -14.65
CA GLN A 33 24.70 -24.40 -15.20
C GLN A 33 24.78 -25.87 -14.79
N GLU A 34 24.22 -26.23 -13.64
CA GLU A 34 24.05 -27.61 -13.18
C GLU A 34 23.00 -28.32 -14.06
N GLY A 35 23.36 -29.47 -14.65
CA GLY A 35 22.52 -30.15 -15.65
C GLY A 35 21.13 -30.60 -15.14
N ALA A 36 20.18 -30.74 -16.06
CA ALA A 36 18.72 -30.93 -15.91
C ALA A 36 18.19 -32.00 -14.91
N ALA A 37 19.04 -32.89 -14.38
CA ALA A 37 18.61 -34.04 -13.59
C ALA A 37 18.79 -33.87 -12.07
N VAL A 38 19.72 -33.01 -11.61
CA VAL A 38 20.05 -32.84 -10.19
C VAL A 38 19.84 -31.36 -9.85
N GLY A 39 18.75 -31.03 -9.16
CA GLY A 39 18.47 -29.65 -8.74
C GLY A 39 17.25 -28.97 -9.38
N ARG A 40 16.34 -29.69 -10.05
CA ARG A 40 15.12 -29.08 -10.64
C ARG A 40 14.17 -28.51 -9.59
N GLU A 41 13.82 -29.29 -8.56
CA GLU A 41 12.93 -28.82 -7.48
C GLU A 41 13.54 -27.60 -6.78
N GLU A 42 14.86 -27.62 -6.60
CA GLU A 42 15.61 -26.48 -6.09
C GLU A 42 15.60 -25.29 -7.05
N LEU A 43 15.72 -25.51 -8.36
CA LEU A 43 15.64 -24.47 -9.38
C LEU A 43 14.25 -23.83 -9.43
N ASP A 44 13.18 -24.63 -9.39
CA ASP A 44 11.80 -24.14 -9.39
C ASP A 44 11.52 -23.34 -8.11
N TRP A 45 11.93 -23.87 -6.95
CA TRP A 45 11.82 -23.16 -5.67
C TRP A 45 12.60 -21.85 -5.68
N THR A 46 13.88 -21.88 -6.08
CA THR A 46 14.75 -20.70 -6.12
C THR A 46 14.22 -19.66 -7.11
N THR A 47 13.70 -20.08 -8.27
CA THR A 47 13.10 -19.18 -9.26
C THR A 47 11.86 -18.50 -8.70
N ASN A 48 10.99 -19.24 -8.00
CA ASN A 48 9.77 -18.68 -7.42
C ASN A 48 10.09 -17.74 -6.25
N GLU A 49 10.97 -18.15 -5.35
CA GLU A 49 11.39 -17.35 -4.20
C GLU A 49 12.05 -16.04 -4.65
N LEU A 50 12.92 -16.10 -5.65
CA LEU A 50 13.55 -14.91 -6.22
C LEU A 50 12.52 -13.97 -6.86
N ARG A 51 11.55 -14.48 -7.64
CA ARG A 51 10.48 -13.65 -8.21
C ARG A 51 9.63 -12.95 -7.15
N ASN A 52 9.30 -13.66 -6.07
CA ASN A 52 8.50 -13.10 -4.98
C ASN A 52 9.30 -12.06 -4.19
N GLY A 53 10.57 -12.35 -3.89
CA GLY A 53 11.47 -11.41 -3.24
C GLY A 53 11.66 -10.13 -4.05
N LEU A 54 11.92 -10.24 -5.37
CA LEU A 54 12.07 -9.08 -6.24
C LEU A 54 10.77 -8.25 -6.29
N ARG A 55 9.59 -8.88 -6.38
CA ARG A 55 8.31 -8.16 -6.35
C ARG A 55 8.09 -7.40 -5.04
N SER A 56 8.40 -8.02 -3.90
CA SER A 56 8.29 -7.36 -2.60
C SER A 56 9.18 -6.12 -2.53
N ILE A 57 10.42 -6.23 -3.00
CA ILE A 57 11.37 -5.12 -3.03
C ILE A 57 10.87 -4.00 -3.96
N GLU A 58 10.26 -4.33 -5.10
CA GLU A 58 9.70 -3.32 -6.00
C GLU A 58 8.61 -2.47 -5.35
N TRP A 59 7.73 -3.10 -4.55
CA TRP A 59 6.73 -2.38 -3.77
C TRP A 59 7.38 -1.48 -2.72
N ASP A 60 8.35 -1.99 -1.96
CA ASP A 60 9.05 -1.17 -0.97
C ASP A 60 9.76 0.03 -1.62
N LEU A 61 10.32 -0.14 -2.83
CA LEU A 61 10.96 0.94 -3.58
C LEU A 61 9.97 1.94 -4.16
N GLU A 62 8.77 1.51 -4.55
CA GLU A 62 7.67 2.38 -4.98
C GLU A 62 7.22 3.30 -3.83
N ASP A 63 7.00 2.75 -2.64
CA ASP A 63 6.64 3.53 -1.43
C ASP A 63 7.74 4.54 -1.06
N LEU A 64 9.02 4.14 -1.18
CA LEU A 64 10.16 5.04 -0.95
C LEU A 64 10.26 6.15 -2.00
N GLU A 65 9.90 5.88 -3.26
CA GLU A 65 9.88 6.89 -4.31
C GLU A 65 8.73 7.89 -4.11
N GLU A 66 7.52 7.41 -3.77
CA GLU A 66 6.39 8.28 -3.45
C GLU A 66 6.70 9.22 -2.28
N THR A 67 7.38 8.72 -1.24
CA THR A 67 7.79 9.57 -0.12
C THR A 67 8.86 10.59 -0.52
N ILE A 68 9.77 10.26 -1.42
CA ILE A 68 10.73 11.23 -1.98
C ILE A 68 10.01 12.29 -2.82
N ASP A 69 9.04 11.90 -3.65
CA ASP A 69 8.27 12.81 -4.50
C ASP A 69 7.44 13.79 -3.66
N ILE A 70 6.80 13.32 -2.60
CA ILE A 70 6.10 14.19 -1.63
C ILE A 70 7.07 15.21 -1.03
N LEU A 71 8.27 14.78 -0.63
CA LEU A 71 9.28 15.66 -0.05
C LEU A 71 9.82 16.70 -1.07
N GLU A 72 9.89 16.34 -2.35
CA GLU A 72 10.31 17.24 -3.42
C GLU A 72 9.24 18.29 -3.78
N VAL A 73 7.98 17.87 -3.85
CA VAL A 73 6.84 18.74 -4.18
C VAL A 73 6.45 19.63 -2.99
N GLU A 74 6.43 19.09 -1.78
CA GLU A 74 6.07 19.81 -0.56
C GLU A 74 7.24 20.56 0.08
N ALA A 75 8.26 20.99 -0.69
CA ALA A 75 9.43 21.72 -0.22
C ALA A 75 9.07 23.07 0.46
N ASN A 76 8.46 22.98 1.64
CA ASN A 76 8.29 24.00 2.63
C ASN A 76 9.42 23.76 3.65
N PRO A 77 10.55 24.48 3.53
CA PRO A 77 11.76 24.26 4.34
C PRO A 77 11.55 24.42 5.86
N GLY A 78 10.35 24.83 6.31
CA GLY A 78 9.97 24.92 7.71
C GLY A 78 9.34 23.66 8.32
N LYS A 79 8.74 22.76 7.52
CA LYS A 79 8.02 21.56 8.05
C LYS A 79 8.91 20.31 8.14
N PHE A 80 9.75 20.08 7.14
CA PHE A 80 10.71 18.98 7.12
C PHE A 80 12.12 19.56 7.25
N LYS A 81 12.78 19.33 8.39
CA LYS A 81 14.17 19.76 8.62
C LYS A 81 15.13 18.81 7.90
N LEU A 82 14.95 18.63 6.59
CA LEU A 82 15.82 17.78 5.78
C LEU A 82 16.97 18.65 5.24
N PRO A 83 18.24 18.34 5.56
CA PRO A 83 19.38 18.91 4.89
C PRO A 83 19.28 18.69 3.38
N ALA A 84 19.65 19.69 2.58
CA ALA A 84 19.56 19.62 1.11
C ALA A 84 20.37 18.47 0.48
N GLY A 85 21.32 17.86 1.22
CA GLY A 85 22.07 16.67 0.77
C GLY A 85 21.34 15.35 0.98
N ASP A 86 20.43 15.27 1.96
CA ASP A 86 19.80 14.02 2.36
C ASP A 86 18.82 13.53 1.30
N LEU A 87 18.05 14.44 0.68
CA LEU A 87 17.08 14.08 -0.38
C LEU A 87 17.78 13.45 -1.59
N GLN A 88 18.94 13.98 -1.98
CA GLN A 88 19.72 13.41 -3.08
C GLN A 88 20.28 12.04 -2.73
N GLU A 89 20.70 11.80 -1.48
CA GLU A 89 21.13 10.47 -1.02
C GLU A 89 19.99 9.45 -1.12
N ARG A 90 18.76 9.84 -0.73
CA ARG A 90 17.57 8.97 -0.85
C ARG A 90 17.31 8.57 -2.29
N LYS A 91 17.34 9.54 -3.21
CA LYS A 91 17.15 9.32 -4.65
C LYS A 91 18.19 8.35 -5.21
N VAL A 92 19.47 8.59 -4.91
CA VAL A 92 20.56 7.72 -5.36
C VAL A 92 20.41 6.31 -4.81
N PHE A 93 19.99 6.16 -3.55
CA PHE A 93 19.76 4.84 -2.96
C PHE A 93 18.63 4.08 -3.67
N VAL A 94 17.46 4.71 -3.85
CA VAL A 94 16.31 4.08 -4.52
C VAL A 94 16.67 3.67 -5.94
N GLU A 95 17.33 4.55 -6.70
CA GLU A 95 17.78 4.27 -8.07
C GLU A 95 18.73 3.05 -8.11
N GLN A 96 19.76 3.02 -7.25
CA GLN A 96 20.71 1.90 -7.19
C GLN A 96 20.03 0.56 -6.86
N MET A 97 19.04 0.57 -5.97
CA MET A 97 18.29 -0.64 -5.64
C MET A 97 17.37 -1.07 -6.79
N ARG A 98 16.71 -0.12 -7.46
CA ARG A 98 15.90 -0.38 -8.67
C ARG A 98 16.74 -0.99 -9.79
N GLU A 99 17.91 -0.42 -10.08
CA GLU A 99 18.84 -0.95 -11.10
C GLU A 99 19.24 -2.40 -10.78
N ALA A 100 19.58 -2.69 -9.52
CA ALA A 100 19.96 -4.04 -9.11
C ALA A 100 18.81 -5.05 -9.23
N VAL A 101 17.59 -4.65 -8.87
CA VAL A 101 16.40 -5.49 -9.03
C VAL A 101 16.10 -5.73 -10.51
N GLN A 102 16.18 -4.68 -11.33
CA GLN A 102 15.93 -4.75 -12.77
C GLN A 102 16.94 -5.65 -13.48
N GLU A 103 18.22 -5.55 -13.14
CA GLU A 103 19.28 -6.43 -13.68
C GLU A 103 18.95 -7.91 -13.45
N MET A 104 18.56 -8.27 -12.22
CA MET A 104 18.18 -9.65 -11.89
C MET A 104 16.92 -10.08 -12.67
N LYS A 105 15.90 -9.23 -12.73
CA LYS A 105 14.65 -9.51 -13.48
C LYS A 105 14.92 -9.73 -14.96
N ASP A 106 15.70 -8.87 -15.59
CA ASP A 106 16.03 -8.93 -17.01
C ASP A 106 16.77 -10.22 -17.35
N HIS A 107 17.68 -10.66 -16.49
CA HIS A 107 18.36 -11.94 -16.68
C HIS A 107 17.41 -13.14 -16.53
N MET A 108 16.49 -13.09 -15.56
CA MET A 108 15.47 -14.14 -15.36
C MET A 108 14.51 -14.30 -16.54
N VAL A 109 14.24 -13.23 -17.29
CA VAL A 109 13.40 -13.27 -18.50
C VAL A 109 14.22 -13.31 -19.79
N SER A 110 15.54 -13.44 -19.69
CA SER A 110 16.40 -13.50 -20.86
C SER A 110 16.07 -14.73 -21.73
N PRO A 111 16.16 -14.62 -23.07
CA PRO A 111 15.89 -15.76 -23.94
C PRO A 111 16.73 -17.00 -23.63
N ALA A 112 17.95 -16.80 -23.12
CA ALA A 112 18.85 -17.88 -22.70
C ALA A 112 18.32 -18.63 -21.47
N ALA A 113 17.86 -17.90 -20.44
CA ALA A 113 17.29 -18.49 -19.23
C ALA A 113 15.98 -19.24 -19.54
N ILE A 114 15.11 -18.64 -20.36
CA ILE A 114 13.85 -19.27 -20.78
C ILE A 114 14.13 -20.55 -21.58
N ALA A 115 15.02 -20.50 -22.58
CA ALA A 115 15.36 -21.67 -23.39
C ALA A 115 15.96 -22.81 -22.55
N PHE A 116 16.76 -22.48 -21.53
CA PHE A 116 17.28 -23.48 -20.59
C PHE A 116 16.16 -24.13 -19.78
N MET A 117 15.27 -23.32 -19.20
CA MET A 117 14.11 -23.81 -18.43
C MET A 117 13.18 -24.68 -19.30
N GLU A 118 12.91 -24.27 -20.54
CA GLU A 118 12.11 -25.05 -21.50
C GLU A 118 12.79 -26.39 -21.85
N ARG A 119 14.10 -26.37 -22.11
CA ARG A 119 14.86 -27.59 -22.38
C ARG A 119 14.81 -28.55 -21.19
N ASN A 120 15.05 -28.03 -19.99
CA ASN A 120 14.96 -28.79 -18.75
C ASN A 120 13.56 -29.42 -18.65
N ASN A 121 12.49 -28.65 -18.90
CA ASN A 121 11.12 -29.17 -18.89
C ASN A 121 10.87 -30.25 -19.95
N ARG A 122 11.42 -30.12 -21.16
CA ARG A 122 11.19 -31.05 -22.27
C ARG A 122 11.88 -32.40 -22.11
N GLU A 123 13.04 -32.45 -21.44
CA GLU A 123 13.75 -33.70 -21.13
C GLU A 123 12.95 -34.63 -20.17
N MET A 124 11.91 -34.11 -19.51
CA MET A 124 10.95 -34.88 -18.68
C MET A 124 9.87 -35.58 -19.52
N LEU A 125 9.36 -34.94 -20.58
CA LEU A 125 8.24 -35.43 -21.40
C LEU A 125 8.69 -36.45 -22.46
N THR A 126 9.91 -36.31 -22.96
CA THR A 126 10.48 -37.27 -23.91
C THR A 126 11.37 -38.26 -23.18
N GLY A 127 10.76 -39.26 -22.55
CA GLY A 127 11.45 -40.55 -22.39
C GLY A 127 11.91 -41.04 -23.77
N LYS A 128 13.21 -41.27 -23.95
CA LYS A 128 13.89 -41.76 -25.17
C LYS A 128 12.98 -42.59 -26.10
N PRO A 129 12.74 -42.20 -27.36
CA PRO A 129 12.26 -43.13 -28.38
C PRO A 129 13.45 -43.69 -29.16
N THR A 130 13.63 -45.01 -29.11
CA THR A 130 14.52 -45.76 -29.99
C THR A 130 14.00 -45.71 -31.43
N ALA A 131 14.84 -45.27 -32.35
CA ALA A 131 14.55 -45.21 -33.78
C ALA A 131 14.38 -46.61 -34.40
N GLN A 132 13.24 -46.86 -35.04
CA GLN A 132 13.10 -47.94 -36.02
C GLN A 132 12.36 -47.43 -37.28
N LYS A 133 13.00 -47.64 -38.44
CA LYS A 133 12.46 -47.44 -39.79
C LYS A 133 11.40 -48.51 -40.11
N PRO A 134 10.35 -48.21 -40.90
CA PRO A 134 9.60 -49.25 -41.60
C PRO A 134 9.91 -49.29 -43.10
N SER A 135 10.00 -50.53 -43.59
CA SER A 135 10.10 -50.93 -45.00
C SER A 135 8.72 -51.01 -45.67
N SER A 136 8.72 -50.89 -46.99
CA SER A 136 7.59 -50.58 -47.88
C SER A 136 6.94 -51.85 -48.47
N ASP A 137 6.01 -52.49 -47.76
CA ASP A 137 5.16 -53.55 -48.37
C ASP A 137 3.72 -53.66 -47.79
N LEU A 138 3.25 -52.69 -46.98
CA LEU A 138 2.01 -52.81 -46.19
C LEU A 138 0.93 -51.78 -46.55
N LEU A 139 0.69 -51.46 -47.82
CA LEU A 139 -0.22 -50.33 -48.13
C LEU A 139 -1.70 -50.60 -47.80
N ASP A 140 -2.13 -51.86 -47.61
CA ASP A 140 -3.53 -52.20 -47.28
C ASP A 140 -3.73 -52.47 -45.77
N ALA A 141 -2.82 -53.22 -45.14
CA ALA A 141 -2.80 -53.38 -43.68
C ALA A 141 -2.38 -52.09 -42.94
N SER A 142 -1.57 -51.23 -43.57
CA SER A 142 -1.17 -49.96 -42.95
C SER A 142 -2.28 -48.92 -42.95
N VAL A 143 -3.29 -48.94 -43.83
CA VAL A 143 -4.37 -47.95 -43.74
C VAL A 143 -5.26 -48.21 -42.52
N VAL A 144 -5.58 -49.49 -42.24
CA VAL A 144 -6.34 -49.89 -41.04
C VAL A 144 -5.49 -49.73 -39.77
N SER A 145 -4.19 -50.06 -39.83
CA SER A 145 -3.25 -49.86 -38.72
C SER A 145 -2.96 -48.39 -38.44
N VAL A 146 -2.82 -47.55 -39.47
CA VAL A 146 -2.64 -46.09 -39.35
C VAL A 146 -3.91 -45.45 -38.82
N THR A 147 -5.09 -45.90 -39.26
CA THR A 147 -6.36 -45.41 -38.71
C THR A 147 -6.52 -45.81 -37.23
N SER A 148 -6.21 -47.05 -36.86
CA SER A 148 -6.25 -47.49 -35.45
C SER A 148 -5.21 -46.75 -34.60
N ARG A 149 -3.98 -46.60 -35.10
CA ARG A 149 -2.92 -45.85 -34.43
C ARG A 149 -3.27 -44.37 -34.29
N TYR A 150 -3.92 -43.79 -35.30
CA TYR A 150 -4.40 -42.40 -35.26
C TYR A 150 -5.51 -42.24 -34.21
N ILE A 151 -6.42 -43.21 -34.09
CA ILE A 151 -7.46 -43.20 -33.04
C ILE A 151 -6.82 -43.34 -31.65
N GLU A 152 -5.88 -44.26 -31.46
CA GLU A 152 -5.15 -44.43 -30.21
C GLU A 152 -4.31 -43.19 -29.84
N GLU A 153 -3.65 -42.58 -30.82
CA GLU A 153 -2.85 -41.36 -30.66
C GLU A 153 -3.74 -40.15 -30.33
N GLN A 154 -4.90 -40.02 -30.97
CA GLN A 154 -5.90 -39.01 -30.63
C GLN A 154 -6.48 -39.23 -29.23
N GLN A 155 -6.76 -40.47 -28.85
CA GLN A 155 -7.27 -40.81 -27.53
C GLN A 155 -6.24 -40.51 -26.44
N ALA A 156 -4.96 -40.85 -26.65
CA ALA A 156 -3.87 -40.53 -25.75
C ALA A 156 -3.64 -39.01 -25.65
N THR A 157 -3.73 -38.28 -26.76
CA THR A 157 -3.63 -36.82 -26.80
C THR A 157 -4.78 -36.18 -26.02
N GLN A 158 -6.00 -36.67 -26.20
CA GLN A 158 -7.17 -36.17 -25.51
C GLN A 158 -7.10 -36.46 -23.99
N GLN A 159 -6.53 -37.59 -23.60
CA GLN A 159 -6.23 -37.93 -22.21
C GLN A 159 -5.23 -36.95 -21.59
N LEU A 160 -4.17 -36.61 -22.32
CA LEU A 160 -3.15 -35.65 -21.87
C LEU A 160 -3.73 -34.23 -21.74
N ILE A 161 -4.63 -33.84 -22.65
CA ILE A 161 -5.36 -32.57 -22.56
C ILE A 161 -6.27 -32.56 -21.32
N MET A 162 -6.98 -33.65 -21.02
CA MET A 162 -7.79 -33.74 -19.79
C MET A 162 -6.94 -33.67 -18.53
N ASP A 163 -5.81 -34.37 -18.48
CA ASP A 163 -4.90 -34.39 -17.33
C ASP A 163 -4.26 -33.01 -17.10
N GLN A 164 -3.90 -32.30 -18.17
CA GLN A 164 -3.38 -30.94 -18.11
C GLN A 164 -4.45 -29.95 -17.62
N GLN A 165 -5.71 -30.13 -18.05
CA GLN A 165 -6.83 -29.32 -17.57
C GLN A 165 -7.15 -29.59 -16.09
N ASP A 166 -7.06 -30.84 -15.63
CA ASP A 166 -7.25 -31.17 -14.21
C ASP A 166 -6.17 -30.54 -13.32
N GLN A 167 -4.90 -30.54 -13.75
CA GLN A 167 -3.84 -29.82 -13.05
C GLN A 167 -4.09 -28.30 -13.01
N GLN A 168 -4.61 -27.72 -14.10
CA GLN A 168 -5.01 -26.31 -14.10
C GLN A 168 -6.17 -26.03 -13.14
N LEU A 169 -7.15 -26.92 -13.06
CA LEU A 169 -8.27 -26.81 -12.10
C LEU A 169 -7.79 -26.95 -10.66
N GLU A 170 -6.80 -27.79 -10.37
CA GLU A 170 -6.18 -27.90 -9.06
C GLU A 170 -5.45 -26.61 -8.66
N LEU A 171 -4.69 -26.01 -9.59
CA LEU A 171 -4.02 -24.73 -9.38
C LEU A 171 -5.00 -23.57 -9.12
N VAL A 172 -6.10 -23.53 -9.90
CA VAL A 172 -7.19 -22.56 -9.71
C VAL A 172 -7.91 -22.79 -8.39
N SER A 173 -8.12 -24.05 -7.99
CA SER A 173 -8.69 -24.43 -6.69
C SER A 173 -7.80 -24.00 -5.52
N GLY A 174 -6.48 -24.13 -5.66
CA GLY A 174 -5.50 -23.60 -4.71
C GLY A 174 -5.62 -22.08 -4.55
N SER A 175 -5.70 -21.36 -5.67
CA SER A 175 -5.91 -19.90 -5.69
C SER A 175 -7.23 -19.49 -5.02
N ILE A 176 -8.31 -20.24 -5.25
CA ILE A 176 -9.61 -20.03 -4.58
C ILE A 176 -9.51 -20.28 -3.08
N ARG A 177 -8.74 -21.27 -2.62
CA ARG A 177 -8.52 -21.52 -1.18
C ARG A 177 -7.77 -20.38 -0.51
N VAL A 178 -6.76 -19.83 -1.18
CA VAL A 178 -6.02 -18.65 -0.71
C VAL A 178 -6.93 -17.42 -0.67
N LEU A 179 -7.70 -17.16 -1.74
CA LEU A 179 -8.67 -16.06 -1.77
C LEU A 179 -9.75 -16.21 -0.69
N LYS A 180 -10.24 -17.41 -0.42
CA LYS A 180 -11.18 -17.68 0.68
C LYS A 180 -10.57 -17.39 2.04
N HIS A 181 -9.31 -17.79 2.24
CA HIS A 181 -8.58 -17.50 3.47
C HIS A 181 -8.35 -15.98 3.66
N MET A 182 -7.92 -15.28 2.61
CA MET A 182 -7.75 -13.82 2.64
C MET A 182 -9.08 -13.10 2.86
N SER A 183 -10.15 -13.50 2.16
CA SER A 183 -11.49 -12.94 2.35
C SER A 183 -12.02 -13.16 3.77
N GLY A 184 -11.72 -14.30 4.39
CA GLY A 184 -12.07 -14.55 5.79
C GLY A 184 -11.35 -13.59 6.73
N ARG A 185 -10.03 -13.41 6.54
CA ARG A 185 -9.23 -12.46 7.33
C ARG A 185 -9.65 -11.00 7.11
N VAL A 186 -9.99 -10.62 5.89
CA VAL A 186 -10.53 -9.28 5.58
C VAL A 186 -11.87 -9.08 6.27
N GLY A 187 -12.73 -10.09 6.33
CA GLY A 187 -14.00 -10.01 7.06
C GLY A 187 -13.80 -9.79 8.56
N GLU A 188 -12.88 -10.53 9.17
CA GLU A 188 -12.55 -10.40 10.60
C GLU A 188 -11.94 -9.02 10.92
N GLU A 189 -11.03 -8.53 10.08
CA GLU A 189 -10.44 -7.18 10.20
C GLU A 189 -11.50 -6.08 10.02
N LEU A 190 -12.44 -6.24 9.09
CA LEU A 190 -13.54 -5.29 8.91
C LEU A 190 -14.51 -5.28 10.11
N ASP A 191 -14.78 -6.44 10.71
CA ASP A 191 -15.57 -6.53 11.94
C ASP A 191 -14.85 -5.86 13.12
N GLU A 192 -13.53 -6.08 13.27
CA GLU A 192 -12.70 -5.39 14.27
C GLU A 192 -12.68 -3.88 14.05
N GLN A 193 -12.52 -3.43 12.80
CA GLN A 193 -12.62 -2.01 12.46
C GLN A 193 -14.02 -1.44 12.73
N GLY A 194 -15.08 -2.22 12.54
CA GLY A 194 -16.45 -1.84 12.91
C GLY A 194 -16.58 -1.57 14.41
N ILE A 195 -15.97 -2.41 15.25
CA ILE A 195 -15.93 -2.22 16.70
C ILE A 195 -15.07 -0.99 17.07
N MET A 196 -13.94 -0.78 16.39
CA MET A 196 -13.11 0.41 16.62
C MET A 196 -13.82 1.70 16.22
N LEU A 197 -14.60 1.69 15.13
CA LEU A 197 -15.38 2.85 14.69
C LEU A 197 -16.53 3.18 15.65
N ASP A 198 -17.20 2.18 16.20
CA ASP A 198 -18.23 2.41 17.23
C ASP A 198 -17.61 3.02 18.50
N THR A 199 -16.43 2.54 18.89
CA THR A 199 -15.66 3.12 20.00
C THR A 199 -15.26 4.57 19.71
N PHE A 200 -14.79 4.86 18.49
CA PHE A 200 -14.44 6.21 18.06
C PHE A 200 -15.67 7.14 18.04
N ALA A 201 -16.83 6.65 17.59
CA ALA A 201 -18.07 7.40 17.64
C ALA A 201 -18.45 7.77 19.08
N HIS A 202 -18.27 6.83 20.02
CA HIS A 202 -18.51 7.09 21.44
C HIS A 202 -17.55 8.14 22.03
N GLU A 203 -16.27 8.10 21.64
CA GLU A 203 -15.28 9.12 22.03
C GLU A 203 -15.59 10.51 21.43
N MET A 204 -16.09 10.54 20.20
CA MET A 204 -16.54 11.77 19.53
C MET A 204 -17.75 12.37 20.26
N ASP A 205 -18.75 11.57 20.61
CA ASP A 205 -19.94 12.02 21.37
C ASP A 205 -19.57 12.57 22.75
N HIS A 206 -18.62 11.91 23.43
CA HIS A 206 -18.07 12.40 24.69
C HIS A 206 -17.32 13.74 24.52
N THR A 207 -16.55 13.88 23.44
CA THR A 207 -15.85 15.13 23.12
C THR A 207 -16.83 16.25 22.80
N GLN A 208 -17.89 15.97 22.05
CA GLN A 208 -18.97 16.91 21.74
C GLN A 208 -19.67 17.37 23.03
N SER A 209 -20.01 16.45 23.91
CA SER A 209 -20.64 16.77 25.21
C SER A 209 -19.74 17.65 26.09
N ARG A 210 -18.42 17.41 26.08
CA ARG A 210 -17.46 18.25 26.79
C ARG A 210 -17.35 19.63 26.15
N MET A 211 -17.32 19.71 24.82
CA MET A 211 -17.30 20.97 24.09
C MET A 211 -18.55 21.80 24.38
N ASP A 212 -19.75 21.20 24.33
CA ASP A 212 -21.01 21.86 24.68
C ASP A 212 -21.01 22.36 26.13
N GLY A 213 -20.43 21.59 27.05
CA GLY A 213 -20.21 22.02 28.44
C GLY A 213 -19.30 23.25 28.54
N VAL A 214 -18.22 23.29 27.75
CA VAL A 214 -17.31 24.45 27.67
C VAL A 214 -18.03 25.65 27.06
N LEU A 215 -18.75 25.48 25.95
CA LEU A 215 -19.51 26.55 25.29
C LEU A 215 -20.56 27.14 26.23
N ARG A 216 -21.29 26.30 26.99
CA ARG A 216 -22.27 26.76 27.98
C ARG A 216 -21.62 27.52 29.14
N LYS A 217 -20.43 27.10 29.60
CA LYS A 217 -19.65 27.83 30.60
C LYS A 217 -19.15 29.17 30.06
N MET A 218 -18.67 29.22 28.82
CA MET A 218 -18.24 30.46 28.18
C MET A 218 -19.40 31.45 28.03
N ALA A 219 -20.58 30.98 27.61
CA ALA A 219 -21.79 31.81 27.56
C ALA A 219 -22.16 32.34 28.95
N LYS A 220 -22.07 31.51 30.00
CA LYS A 220 -22.37 31.93 31.38
C LYS A 220 -21.36 32.96 31.89
N VAL A 221 -20.06 32.80 31.64
CA VAL A 221 -19.03 33.77 32.03
C VAL A 221 -19.24 35.10 31.29
N SER A 222 -19.54 35.04 29.99
CA SER A 222 -19.89 36.23 29.19
C SER A 222 -21.07 37.00 29.77
N HIS A 223 -22.16 36.31 30.14
CA HIS A 223 -23.32 36.97 30.73
C HIS A 223 -23.11 37.45 32.19
N MET A 224 -22.15 36.87 32.92
CA MET A 224 -21.79 37.34 34.28
C MET A 224 -20.92 38.60 34.23
N THR A 225 -20.22 38.84 33.12
CA THR A 225 -19.43 40.06 32.90
C THR A 225 -20.24 41.23 32.32
N SER A 226 -21.51 41.00 31.96
CA SER A 226 -22.40 42.03 31.40
C SER A 226 -23.38 42.66 32.42
N GLU A 227 -23.22 42.41 33.73
CA GLU A 227 -23.96 43.17 34.74
C GLU A 227 -23.21 44.48 35.06
N PRO A 228 -23.83 45.66 34.85
CA PRO A 228 -23.19 46.93 35.19
C PRO A 228 -23.05 47.06 36.72
N PRO A 229 -21.97 47.66 37.24
CA PRO A 229 -21.77 47.77 38.68
C PRO A 229 -22.88 48.65 39.26
N THR A 230 -23.66 48.08 40.18
CA THR A 230 -24.58 48.82 41.03
C THR A 230 -23.74 49.71 41.96
N VAL A 231 -23.60 50.98 41.61
CA VAL A 231 -23.03 51.99 42.51
C VAL A 231 -24.05 52.24 43.62
N VAL A 232 -23.87 51.59 44.76
CA VAL A 232 -24.57 51.95 45.99
C VAL A 232 -23.86 53.17 46.58
N CYS A 233 -24.33 54.37 46.27
CA CYS A 233 -23.97 55.57 47.02
C CYS A 233 -24.82 55.62 48.30
N ASN A 234 -24.22 55.26 49.43
CA ASN A 234 -24.74 55.61 50.75
C ASN A 234 -23.89 56.74 51.32
N CYS A 235 -24.45 57.94 51.46
CA CYS A 235 -23.99 58.96 52.38
C CYS A 235 -25.08 60.03 52.63
N GLY A 236 -25.66 59.96 53.83
CA GLY A 236 -25.85 61.11 54.73
C GLY A 236 -26.70 62.29 54.26
N ALA A 237 -27.91 62.39 54.80
CA ALA A 237 -28.73 63.59 54.78
C ALA A 237 -28.10 64.75 55.59
N VAL A 238 -28.00 65.94 54.98
CA VAL A 238 -28.31 67.25 55.62
C VAL A 238 -28.83 68.22 54.55
N GLY A 239 -30.13 68.53 54.65
CA GLY A 239 -30.80 69.82 54.45
C GLY A 239 -30.54 70.72 53.22
N GLY A 240 -31.63 71.04 52.48
CA GLY A 240 -31.80 72.38 51.89
C GLY A 240 -32.42 72.48 50.48
N ALA A 241 -33.75 72.68 50.42
CA ALA A 241 -34.52 73.46 49.44
C ALA A 241 -34.51 73.14 47.91
N SER A 242 -35.61 72.51 47.44
CA SER A 242 -36.58 72.86 46.35
C SER A 242 -36.15 73.46 44.96
N PRO A 243 -37.01 73.39 43.91
CA PRO A 243 -36.81 72.50 42.77
C PRO A 243 -36.68 73.20 41.40
N GLY A 244 -36.07 72.54 40.42
CA GLY A 244 -35.97 73.02 39.04
C GLY A 244 -35.97 71.87 38.05
N SER A 245 -36.96 71.86 37.18
CA SER A 245 -37.29 70.89 36.14
C SER A 245 -36.37 70.95 34.91
N HIS A 246 -35.99 69.77 34.38
CA HIS A 246 -35.86 69.36 32.95
C HIS A 246 -34.64 68.42 32.74
N PRO A 247 -34.80 67.25 32.08
CA PRO A 247 -33.67 66.41 31.71
C PRO A 247 -33.16 66.81 30.32
N ALA A 248 -31.89 67.18 30.23
CA ALA A 248 -31.15 67.28 28.98
C ALA A 248 -30.66 65.87 28.57
N LEU A 249 -31.10 65.41 27.40
CA LEU A 249 -30.56 64.23 26.73
C LEU A 249 -29.11 64.49 26.33
N LEU A 250 -28.16 63.92 27.05
CA LEU A 250 -26.76 63.83 26.63
C LEU A 250 -26.54 62.47 25.96
N SER A 251 -26.50 62.49 24.63
CA SER A 251 -25.98 61.42 23.78
C SER A 251 -24.57 61.04 24.22
N LEU A 252 -24.39 59.80 24.68
CA LEU A 252 -23.06 59.23 24.84
C LEU A 252 -22.66 58.56 23.51
N ILE A 253 -21.78 59.23 22.79
CA ILE A 253 -21.10 58.74 21.59
C ILE A 253 -20.16 57.61 22.02
N LEU A 254 -20.44 56.38 21.58
CA LEU A 254 -19.51 55.27 21.62
C LEU A 254 -18.46 55.49 20.51
N ALA A 255 -17.27 55.95 20.90
CA ALA A 255 -16.09 55.92 20.05
C ALA A 255 -15.45 54.53 20.12
N LEU A 256 -15.58 53.73 19.05
CA LEU A 256 -14.78 52.54 18.81
C LEU A 256 -13.53 52.93 17.99
N PRO A 257 -12.32 52.50 18.37
CA PRO A 257 -11.12 52.79 17.62
C PRO A 257 -11.02 51.86 16.41
N GLY A 258 -10.94 52.48 15.23
CA GLY A 258 -10.20 51.96 14.08
C GLY A 258 -10.76 50.69 13.42
N GLY A 259 -11.53 50.91 12.36
CA GLY A 259 -11.52 50.15 11.11
C GLY A 259 -11.59 48.63 11.19
N TRP A 260 -12.58 48.04 10.54
CA TRP A 260 -12.42 47.26 9.30
C TRP A 260 -13.82 47.06 8.74
N SER A 261 -13.99 47.41 7.47
CA SER A 261 -15.22 47.27 6.72
C SER A 261 -15.17 45.92 6.03
N LEU A 262 -16.04 44.98 6.40
CA LEU A 262 -16.31 43.79 5.59
C LEU A 262 -17.79 43.76 5.24
N LYS A 263 -17.98 43.87 3.93
CA LYS A 263 -19.22 43.94 3.16
C LYS A 263 -19.93 42.59 3.27
N LEU A 264 -21.13 42.56 3.86
CA LEU A 264 -22.04 41.42 3.71
C LEU A 264 -22.98 41.72 2.53
N GLY A 265 -22.93 40.86 1.53
CA GLY A 265 -23.83 40.87 0.39
C GLY A 265 -25.28 40.64 0.81
N GLU A 266 -26.17 41.28 0.06
CA GLU A 266 -27.62 41.11 0.13
C GLU A 266 -28.04 39.69 -0.32
N LEU A 267 -29.17 39.25 0.25
CA LEU A 267 -30.04 38.20 -0.29
C LEU A 267 -30.65 38.60 -1.63
#